data_AF-A0A955ETG8-F1
#
_entry.id   AF-A0A955ETG8-F1
#
_cell.length_a   1.000
_cell.length_b   1.000
_cell.length_c   1.000
_cell.angle_alpha   90.00
_cell.angle_beta   90.00
_cell.angle_gamma   90.00
#
_symmetry.space_group_name_H-M   'P 1'
#
loop_
_entity.id
_entity.type
_entity.pdbx_description
1 polymer ?
#
loop_
_entity_poly.entity_id
_entity_poly.type
_entity_poly.pdbx_seq_one_letter_code
_entity_poly.pdbx_strand_id
1 'polypeptide(L)'
;MTSSAPNPSETPLPAPAHAPPIVRSWWARTTDRVHRIVVRLVYLLTPVVATGLVVLLLLWLQGWGYTQQALGAGGLSLFGFGTMVVFGKAALDGADWLTLGTWDLALIVMWVNAASAFFYTWNLDLLERVPKMGPALQKMREDAQLTVAERPWIRRMSTVGVGLFVISPLPGSGALGGSMVGRLIGLSRRATALAVTWAGVVVCLVYAILGEKVRKALADVPLWIKIGGGALGIALIWLFLRWLRGAAARTADEVRARNKADGTGAEAPAAAAVGQETHEISA
;
A
#
# COMPACT_ATOMS: atom_id res chain seq x y z
N MET A 1 1.56 -33.67 3.06
CA MET A 1 2.96 -33.28 3.38
C MET A 1 3.80 -33.52 2.14
N THR A 2 3.89 -32.54 1.24
CA THR A 2 4.69 -32.64 0.01
C THR A 2 5.98 -31.87 0.23
N SER A 3 7.06 -32.61 0.44
CA SER A 3 8.44 -32.13 0.42
C SER A 3 8.72 -31.62 -1.00
N SER A 4 8.80 -30.31 -1.20
CA SER A 4 9.23 -29.73 -2.47
C SER A 4 10.75 -29.80 -2.52
N ALA A 5 11.28 -30.71 -3.34
CA ALA A 5 12.69 -30.73 -3.68
C ALA A 5 13.14 -29.37 -4.24
N PRO A 6 14.37 -28.91 -3.93
CA PRO A 6 14.91 -27.68 -4.50
C PRO A 6 15.08 -27.81 -6.02
N ASN A 7 14.72 -26.74 -6.72
CA ASN A 7 14.73 -26.61 -8.17
C ASN A 7 16.19 -26.67 -8.71
N PRO A 8 16.55 -27.59 -9.62
CA PRO A 8 17.94 -27.80 -10.06
C PRO A 8 18.54 -26.68 -10.93
N SER A 9 17.79 -25.62 -11.26
CA SER A 9 18.29 -24.50 -12.09
C SER A 9 19.07 -23.43 -11.32
N GLU A 10 19.23 -23.54 -10.01
CA GLU A 10 19.98 -22.58 -9.17
C GLU A 10 21.37 -23.13 -8.78
N THR A 11 22.08 -23.76 -9.72
CA THR A 11 23.47 -24.17 -9.47
C THR A 11 24.36 -22.92 -9.47
N PRO A 12 24.99 -22.55 -8.33
CA PRO A 12 25.98 -21.48 -8.32
C PRO A 12 27.14 -21.86 -9.23
N LEU A 13 27.72 -20.88 -9.94
CA LEU A 13 28.95 -21.08 -10.71
C LEU A 13 29.99 -21.83 -9.85
N PRO A 14 30.61 -22.90 -10.37
CA PRO A 14 31.50 -23.74 -9.58
C PRO A 14 32.68 -22.91 -9.07
N ALA A 15 32.89 -22.93 -7.75
CA ALA A 15 34.03 -22.28 -7.12
C ALA A 15 35.35 -22.85 -7.69
N PRO A 16 36.40 -22.02 -7.86
CA PRO A 16 37.67 -22.49 -8.39
C PRO A 16 38.19 -23.67 -7.55
N ALA A 17 38.45 -24.80 -8.23
CA ALA A 17 38.64 -26.11 -7.61
C ALA A 17 39.77 -26.14 -6.56
N HIS A 18 40.77 -25.27 -6.68
CA HIS A 18 41.97 -25.23 -5.83
C HIS A 18 42.02 -24.10 -4.80
N ALA A 19 40.91 -23.41 -4.54
CA ALA A 19 40.90 -22.31 -3.57
C ALA A 19 40.91 -22.80 -2.09
N PRO A 20 41.70 -22.18 -1.21
CA PRO A 20 41.70 -22.47 0.24
C PRO A 20 40.29 -22.35 0.85
N PRO A 21 39.98 -23.08 1.95
CA PRO A 21 38.64 -23.09 2.57
C PRO A 21 38.15 -21.69 2.98
N ILE A 22 39.05 -20.80 3.40
CA ILE A 22 38.75 -19.39 3.68
C ILE A 22 38.27 -18.67 2.42
N VAL A 23 38.93 -18.89 1.28
CA VAL A 23 38.60 -18.26 0.00
C VAL A 23 37.29 -18.79 -0.56
N ARG A 24 36.99 -20.10 -0.43
CA ARG A 24 35.67 -20.67 -0.80
C ARG A 24 34.53 -20.09 0.03
N SER A 25 34.69 -19.97 1.34
CA SER A 25 33.67 -19.36 2.22
C SER A 25 33.48 -17.86 1.94
N TRP A 26 34.54 -17.15 1.52
CA TRP A 26 34.50 -15.74 1.15
C TRP A 26 33.85 -15.55 -0.22
N TRP A 27 34.14 -16.42 -1.19
CA TRP A 27 33.52 -16.43 -2.52
C TRP A 27 32.02 -16.69 -2.41
N ALA A 28 31.60 -17.77 -1.73
CA ALA A 28 30.19 -18.09 -1.53
C ALA A 28 29.42 -16.95 -0.84
N ARG A 29 30.01 -16.35 0.21
CA ARG A 29 29.40 -15.20 0.91
C ARG A 29 29.32 -13.95 0.05
N THR A 30 30.27 -13.73 -0.86
CA THR A 30 30.29 -12.57 -1.75
C THR A 30 29.31 -12.74 -2.92
N THR A 31 29.28 -13.92 -3.56
CA THR A 31 28.30 -14.24 -4.61
C THR A 31 26.87 -14.19 -4.08
N ASP A 32 26.60 -14.70 -2.88
CA ASP A 32 25.27 -14.60 -2.26
C ASP A 32 24.87 -13.15 -1.95
N ARG A 33 25.85 -12.31 -1.57
CA ARG A 33 25.60 -10.90 -1.28
C ARG A 33 25.31 -10.13 -2.57
N VAL A 34 26.11 -10.33 -3.60
CA VAL A 34 25.92 -9.72 -4.93
C VAL A 34 24.61 -10.19 -5.56
N HIS A 35 24.32 -11.51 -5.54
CA HIS A 35 23.07 -12.06 -6.05
C HIS A 35 21.84 -11.43 -5.35
N ARG A 36 21.85 -11.33 -4.02
CA ARG A 36 20.75 -10.67 -3.28
C ARG A 36 20.61 -9.19 -3.62
N ILE A 37 21.71 -8.48 -3.86
CA ILE A 37 21.69 -7.07 -4.27
C ILE A 37 21.15 -6.93 -5.69
N VAL A 38 21.64 -7.73 -6.63
CA VAL A 38 21.19 -7.73 -8.03
C VAL A 38 19.71 -8.06 -8.12
N VAL A 39 19.25 -9.13 -7.48
CA VAL A 39 17.84 -9.51 -7.46
C VAL A 39 16.97 -8.38 -6.88
N ARG A 40 17.42 -7.72 -5.80
CA ARG A 40 16.71 -6.56 -5.24
C ARG A 40 16.68 -5.37 -6.20
N LEU A 41 17.80 -5.05 -6.85
CA LEU A 41 17.87 -3.98 -7.84
C LEU A 41 16.95 -4.26 -9.03
N VAL A 42 16.87 -5.50 -9.50
CA VAL A 42 15.93 -5.91 -10.54
C VAL A 42 14.50 -5.60 -10.08
N TYR A 43 14.08 -6.08 -8.90
CA TYR A 43 12.72 -5.81 -8.41
C TYR A 43 12.41 -4.33 -8.13
N LEU A 44 13.43 -3.53 -7.79
CA LEU A 44 13.31 -2.09 -7.60
C LEU A 44 13.13 -1.38 -8.95
N LEU A 45 13.91 -1.77 -9.97
CA LEU A 45 13.91 -1.16 -11.29
C LEU A 45 12.74 -1.63 -12.15
N THR A 46 12.22 -2.84 -11.96
CA THR A 46 11.09 -3.38 -12.74
C THR A 46 9.89 -2.43 -12.84
N PRO A 47 9.28 -1.93 -11.75
CA PRO A 47 8.14 -1.02 -11.85
C PRO A 47 8.51 0.33 -12.48
N VAL A 48 9.74 0.80 -12.31
CA VAL A 48 10.24 2.05 -12.90
C VAL A 48 10.40 1.90 -14.42
N VAL A 49 11.07 0.84 -14.86
CA VAL A 49 11.25 0.51 -16.28
C VAL A 49 9.90 0.25 -16.93
N ALA A 50 9.02 -0.54 -16.29
CA ALA A 50 7.67 -0.80 -16.81
C ALA A 50 6.87 0.50 -16.96
N THR A 51 6.92 1.40 -15.97
CA THR A 51 6.24 2.70 -16.07
C THR A 51 6.87 3.56 -17.17
N GLY A 52 8.19 3.57 -17.31
CA GLY A 52 8.88 4.25 -18.41
C GLY A 52 8.46 3.73 -19.79
N LEU A 53 8.31 2.42 -19.95
CA LEU A 53 7.82 1.81 -21.18
C LEU A 53 6.36 2.19 -21.48
N VAL A 54 5.50 2.22 -20.47
CA VAL A 54 4.10 2.70 -20.63
C VAL A 54 4.09 4.17 -21.03
N VAL A 55 4.93 5.01 -20.43
CA VAL A 55 5.06 6.42 -20.80
C VAL A 55 5.54 6.58 -22.24
N LEU A 56 6.58 5.83 -22.65
CA LEU A 56 7.05 5.85 -24.04
C LEU A 56 5.98 5.38 -25.02
N LEU A 57 5.20 4.36 -24.66
CA LEU A 57 4.08 3.88 -25.45
C LEU A 57 2.99 4.94 -25.59
N LEU A 58 2.65 5.64 -24.50
CA LEU A 58 1.69 6.76 -24.53
C LEU A 58 2.21 7.93 -25.35
N LEU A 59 3.50 8.25 -25.26
CA LEU A 59 4.12 9.28 -26.10
C LEU A 59 4.03 8.94 -27.57
N TRP A 60 4.27 7.67 -27.91
CA TRP A 60 4.23 7.20 -29.29
C TRP A 60 2.81 7.17 -29.86
N LEU A 61 1.82 6.73 -29.07
CA LEU A 61 0.44 6.56 -29.52
C LEU A 61 -0.42 7.84 -29.44
N GLN A 62 -0.26 8.61 -28.36
CA GLN A 62 -1.17 9.71 -27.99
C GLN A 62 -0.48 11.08 -28.00
N GLY A 63 0.85 11.11 -28.13
CA GLY A 63 1.65 12.33 -28.14
C GLY A 63 1.93 12.92 -26.76
N TRP A 64 2.60 14.07 -26.78
CA TRP A 64 3.15 14.72 -25.59
C TRP A 64 2.06 15.27 -24.64
N GLY A 65 1.05 15.95 -25.18
CA GLY A 65 0.02 16.61 -24.37
C GLY A 65 -0.79 15.62 -23.52
N TYR A 66 -1.20 14.49 -24.11
CA TYR A 66 -1.89 13.42 -23.38
C TYR A 66 -0.99 12.82 -22.30
N THR A 67 0.27 12.54 -22.63
CA THR A 67 1.21 11.90 -21.71
C THR A 67 1.51 12.79 -20.49
N GLN A 68 1.67 14.10 -20.68
CA GLN A 68 1.88 15.03 -19.56
C GLN A 68 0.71 15.00 -18.58
N GLN A 69 -0.52 14.99 -19.08
CA GLN A 69 -1.70 14.89 -18.23
C GLN A 69 -1.79 13.53 -17.54
N ALA A 70 -1.42 12.45 -18.24
CA ALA A 70 -1.40 11.10 -17.65
C ALA A 70 -0.37 10.99 -16.53
N LEU A 71 0.81 11.57 -16.72
CA LEU A 71 1.85 11.66 -15.69
C LEU A 71 1.40 12.52 -14.50
N GLY A 72 0.78 13.67 -14.77
CA GLY A 72 0.24 14.55 -13.73
C GLY A 72 -0.84 13.85 -12.90
N ALA A 73 -1.79 13.18 -13.56
CA ALA A 73 -2.83 12.41 -12.90
C ALA A 73 -2.27 11.23 -12.09
N GLY A 74 -1.31 10.49 -12.66
CA GLY A 74 -0.63 9.40 -11.97
C GLY A 74 0.15 9.87 -10.74
N GLY A 75 0.86 10.99 -10.84
CA GLY A 75 1.56 11.62 -9.73
C GLY A 75 0.62 12.11 -8.63
N LEU A 76 -0.48 12.77 -9.00
CA LEU A 76 -1.51 13.22 -8.06
C LEU A 76 -2.17 12.04 -7.33
N SER A 77 -2.38 10.93 -8.04
CA SER A 77 -2.89 9.70 -7.45
C SER A 77 -1.88 9.12 -6.46
N LEU A 78 -0.60 9.03 -6.82
CA LEU A 78 0.43 8.41 -5.98
C LEU A 78 0.70 9.20 -4.69
N PHE A 79 0.75 10.54 -4.75
CA PHE A 79 1.21 11.39 -3.65
C PHE A 79 0.11 12.16 -2.92
N GLY A 80 -1.08 12.30 -3.51
CA GLY A 80 -2.13 13.16 -2.97
C GLY A 80 -3.44 12.43 -2.69
N PHE A 81 -4.16 12.11 -3.76
CA PHE A 81 -5.59 11.77 -3.68
C PHE A 81 -5.91 10.30 -3.94
N GLY A 82 -4.91 9.45 -4.24
CA GLY A 82 -5.14 8.03 -4.48
C GLY A 82 -6.13 7.79 -5.62
N THR A 83 -7.08 6.90 -5.39
CA THR A 83 -8.14 6.56 -6.35
C THR A 83 -9.20 7.64 -6.52
N MET A 84 -9.26 8.64 -5.62
CA MET A 84 -10.25 9.72 -5.67
C MET A 84 -10.08 10.64 -6.88
N VAL A 85 -8.90 10.65 -7.53
CA VAL A 85 -8.65 11.43 -8.76
C VAL A 85 -9.65 11.07 -9.87
N VAL A 86 -10.01 9.79 -9.99
CA VAL A 86 -10.98 9.29 -10.97
C VAL A 86 -12.37 9.90 -10.73
N PHE A 87 -12.80 9.91 -9.46
CA PHE A 87 -14.11 10.45 -9.07
C PHE A 87 -14.13 11.99 -9.14
N GLY A 88 -13.04 12.64 -8.74
CA GLY A 88 -12.91 14.10 -8.74
C GLY A 88 -13.04 14.71 -10.14
N LYS A 89 -12.47 14.07 -11.17
CA LYS A 89 -12.70 14.50 -12.56
C LYS A 89 -14.16 14.40 -12.95
N ALA A 90 -14.80 13.27 -12.68
CA ALA A 90 -16.21 13.07 -13.04
C ALA A 90 -17.17 14.04 -12.32
N ALA A 91 -16.85 14.42 -11.08
CA ALA A 91 -17.61 15.42 -10.32
C ALA A 91 -17.41 16.87 -10.84
N LEU A 92 -16.29 17.14 -11.51
CA LEU A 92 -15.87 18.47 -11.96
C LEU A 92 -15.74 18.58 -13.49
N ASP A 93 -16.47 17.75 -14.25
CA ASP A 93 -16.37 17.58 -15.73
C ASP A 93 -16.66 18.85 -16.57
N GLY A 94 -16.91 20.00 -15.94
CA GLY A 94 -17.10 21.30 -16.60
C GLY A 94 -15.95 22.30 -16.40
N ALA A 95 -14.87 21.87 -15.76
CA ALA A 95 -13.63 22.62 -15.72
C ALA A 95 -12.65 21.88 -16.65
N ASP A 96 -12.19 22.53 -17.72
CA ASP A 96 -11.28 21.95 -18.74
C ASP A 96 -9.85 21.72 -18.21
N TRP A 97 -9.70 21.30 -16.95
CA TRP A 97 -8.39 21.10 -16.31
C TRP A 97 -7.73 19.77 -16.70
N LEU A 98 -8.47 18.84 -17.30
CA LEU A 98 -7.96 17.53 -17.73
C LEU A 98 -8.72 17.03 -18.98
N THR A 99 -8.02 16.77 -20.09
CA THR A 99 -8.62 16.20 -21.32
C THR A 99 -8.80 14.68 -21.25
N LEU A 100 -8.16 14.01 -20.29
CA LEU A 100 -8.27 12.55 -20.07
C LEU A 100 -9.69 12.13 -19.70
N GLY A 101 -10.30 11.13 -20.33
CA GLY A 101 -11.61 10.62 -19.92
C GLY A 101 -11.62 9.96 -18.53
N THR A 102 -12.81 9.70 -17.98
CA THR A 102 -12.98 8.95 -16.72
C THR A 102 -12.29 7.59 -16.77
N TRP A 103 -12.40 6.91 -17.91
CA TRP A 103 -11.79 5.60 -18.16
C TRP A 103 -10.28 5.67 -18.32
N ASP A 104 -9.76 6.71 -18.99
CA ASP A 104 -8.32 6.92 -19.12
C ASP A 104 -7.68 7.10 -17.75
N LEU A 105 -8.29 7.93 -16.90
CA LEU A 105 -7.88 8.12 -15.51
C LEU A 105 -7.93 6.81 -14.73
N ALA A 106 -9.01 6.04 -14.87
CA ALA A 106 -9.13 4.76 -14.19
C ALA A 106 -7.98 3.81 -14.58
N LEU A 107 -7.64 3.71 -15.87
CA LEU A 107 -6.53 2.89 -16.36
C LEU A 107 -5.17 3.37 -15.84
N ILE A 108 -4.92 4.68 -15.86
CA ILE A 108 -3.68 5.27 -15.32
C ILE A 108 -3.55 4.95 -13.84
N VAL A 109 -4.61 5.14 -13.06
CA VAL A 109 -4.60 4.88 -11.61
C VAL A 109 -4.50 3.39 -11.31
N MET A 110 -5.12 2.52 -12.11
CA MET A 110 -4.95 1.07 -12.01
C MET A 110 -3.48 0.67 -12.22
N TRP A 111 -2.84 1.22 -13.24
CA TRP A 111 -1.41 0.99 -13.49
C TRP A 111 -0.55 1.46 -12.32
N VAL A 112 -0.78 2.69 -11.83
CA VAL A 112 -0.06 3.25 -10.69
C VAL A 112 -0.25 2.37 -9.44
N ASN A 113 -1.47 1.91 -9.17
CA ASN A 113 -1.74 1.01 -8.04
C ASN A 113 -1.01 -0.32 -8.18
N ALA A 114 -1.00 -0.93 -9.37
CA ALA A 114 -0.31 -2.18 -9.63
C ALA A 114 1.22 -2.02 -9.48
N ALA A 115 1.79 -0.99 -10.09
CA ALA A 115 3.22 -0.69 -10.02
C ALA A 115 3.65 -0.37 -8.58
N SER A 116 2.83 0.38 -7.84
CA SER A 116 3.06 0.72 -6.44
C SER A 116 2.94 -0.49 -5.52
N ALA A 117 1.91 -1.33 -5.71
CA ALA A 117 1.74 -2.56 -4.94
C ALA A 117 2.94 -3.50 -5.12
N PHE A 118 3.43 -3.65 -6.36
CA PHE A 118 4.64 -4.40 -6.65
C PHE A 118 5.87 -3.76 -5.98
N PHE A 119 6.05 -2.45 -6.17
CA PHE A 119 7.18 -1.72 -5.60
C PHE A 119 7.22 -1.85 -4.07
N TYR A 120 6.14 -1.52 -3.37
CA TYR A 120 6.09 -1.57 -1.92
C TYR A 120 6.25 -3.00 -1.40
N THR A 121 5.56 -3.98 -1.97
CA THR A 121 5.62 -5.34 -1.41
C THR A 121 7.02 -5.97 -1.45
N TRP A 122 7.83 -5.63 -2.45
CA TRP A 122 9.21 -6.09 -2.55
C TRP A 122 10.24 -5.16 -1.91
N ASN A 123 9.94 -3.86 -1.76
CA ASN A 123 10.88 -2.86 -1.23
C ASN A 123 10.50 -2.26 0.14
N LEU A 124 9.42 -2.72 0.78
CA LEU A 124 8.95 -2.23 2.09
C LEU A 124 10.04 -2.31 3.17
N ASP A 125 10.80 -3.41 3.21
CA ASP A 125 11.89 -3.61 4.17
C ASP A 125 13.02 -2.56 4.01
N LEU A 126 13.14 -1.96 2.82
CA LEU A 126 14.08 -0.87 2.52
C LEU A 126 13.47 0.49 2.91
N LEU A 127 12.18 0.69 2.63
CA LEU A 127 11.45 1.91 2.96
C LEU A 127 11.38 2.16 4.47
N GLU A 128 11.24 1.10 5.27
CA GLU A 128 11.24 1.18 6.75
C GLU A 128 12.59 1.59 7.34
N ARG A 129 13.69 1.38 6.60
CA ARG A 129 15.04 1.78 7.01
C ARG A 129 15.36 3.24 6.66
N VAL A 130 14.48 3.94 5.94
CA VAL A 130 14.69 5.33 5.56
C VAL A 130 14.34 6.24 6.76
N PRO A 131 15.28 7.04 7.29
CA PRO A 131 15.11 7.77 8.55
C PRO A 131 13.97 8.80 8.58
N LYS A 132 13.50 9.27 7.41
CA LYS A 132 12.35 10.20 7.31
C LYS A 132 10.99 9.49 7.23
N MET A 133 10.93 8.29 6.65
CA MET A 133 9.69 7.54 6.46
C MET A 133 9.47 6.49 7.55
N GLY A 134 10.55 6.04 8.20
CA GLY A 134 10.54 5.04 9.27
C GLY A 134 9.52 5.32 10.37
N PRO A 135 9.50 6.50 11.02
CA PRO A 135 8.58 6.78 12.12
C PRO A 135 7.10 6.74 11.71
N ALA A 136 6.76 7.25 10.51
CA ALA A 136 5.40 7.22 9.99
C ALA A 136 4.96 5.79 9.64
N LEU A 137 5.85 5.01 9.04
CA LEU A 137 5.62 3.60 8.70
C LEU A 137 5.50 2.73 9.96
N GLN A 138 6.29 3.01 11.01
CA GLN A 138 6.18 2.34 12.31
C GLN A 138 4.87 2.66 13.00
N LYS A 139 4.43 3.92 12.99
CA LYS A 139 3.13 4.31 13.52
C LYS A 139 1.97 3.64 12.76
N MET A 140 2.02 3.60 11.43
CA MET A 140 1.03 2.89 10.62
C MET A 140 1.03 1.38 10.90
N ARG A 141 2.20 0.81 11.19
CA ARG A 141 2.34 -0.60 11.59
C ARG A 141 1.74 -0.86 12.96
N GLU A 142 2.00 -0.01 13.95
CA GLU A 142 1.42 -0.10 15.29
C GLU A 142 -0.12 0.04 15.26
N ASP A 143 -0.64 1.03 14.53
CA ASP A 143 -2.08 1.23 14.34
C ASP A 143 -2.73 0.01 13.66
N ALA A 144 -2.05 -0.59 12.68
CA ALA A 144 -2.50 -1.80 12.02
C ALA A 144 -2.41 -3.04 12.93
N GLN A 145 -1.41 -3.13 13.81
CA GLN A 145 -1.30 -4.23 14.79
C GLN A 145 -2.42 -4.16 15.81
N LEU A 146 -2.74 -2.97 16.31
CA LEU A 146 -3.86 -2.75 17.24
C LEU A 146 -5.19 -3.13 16.59
N THR A 147 -5.41 -2.71 15.34
CA THR A 147 -6.64 -3.04 14.59
C THR A 147 -6.79 -4.55 14.37
N VAL A 148 -5.70 -5.25 14.08
CA VAL A 148 -5.70 -6.72 13.87
C VAL A 148 -5.84 -7.47 15.21
N ALA A 149 -5.27 -6.96 16.30
CA ALA A 149 -5.37 -7.54 17.63
C ALA A 149 -6.80 -7.46 18.20
N GLU A 150 -7.50 -6.34 17.98
CA GLU A 150 -8.90 -6.16 18.39
C GLU A 150 -9.88 -7.04 17.60
N ARG A 151 -9.50 -7.50 16.39
CA ARG A 151 -10.40 -8.22 15.47
C ARG A 151 -9.72 -9.43 14.83
N PRO A 152 -9.52 -10.54 15.57
CA PRO A 152 -8.79 -11.72 15.08
C PRO A 152 -9.43 -12.43 13.87
N TRP A 153 -10.70 -12.17 13.57
CA TRP A 153 -11.36 -12.65 12.35
C TRP A 153 -10.73 -12.08 11.06
N ILE A 154 -10.09 -10.90 11.13
CA ILE A 154 -9.33 -10.29 10.03
C ILE A 154 -8.11 -11.16 9.65
N ARG A 155 -7.51 -11.85 10.62
CA ARG A 155 -6.40 -12.79 10.36
C ARG A 155 -6.85 -14.04 9.61
N ARG A 156 -8.11 -14.48 9.79
CA ARG A 156 -8.71 -15.61 9.05
C ARG A 156 -9.17 -15.22 7.63
N MET A 157 -9.49 -13.95 7.40
CA MET A 157 -9.82 -13.39 6.09
C MET A 157 -8.64 -12.61 5.48
N SER A 158 -7.39 -12.97 5.78
CA SER A 158 -6.22 -12.11 5.57
C SER A 158 -6.07 -11.53 4.15
N THR A 159 -6.38 -12.29 3.09
CA THR A 159 -6.41 -11.78 1.71
C THR A 159 -7.60 -10.86 1.43
N VAL A 160 -8.80 -11.22 1.92
CA VAL A 160 -10.05 -10.47 1.72
C VAL A 160 -10.07 -9.19 2.55
N GLY A 161 -9.56 -9.23 3.78
CA GLY A 161 -9.45 -8.10 4.70
C GLY A 161 -8.47 -7.04 4.19
N VAL A 162 -7.34 -7.45 3.59
CA VAL A 162 -6.44 -6.51 2.89
C VAL A 162 -7.14 -5.89 1.69
N GLY A 163 -7.90 -6.68 0.93
CA GLY A 163 -8.68 -6.16 -0.19
C GLY A 163 -9.75 -5.15 0.25
N LEU A 164 -10.52 -5.46 1.29
CA LEU A 164 -11.53 -4.58 1.88
C LEU A 164 -10.90 -3.30 2.47
N PHE A 165 -9.72 -3.42 3.09
CA PHE A 165 -8.97 -2.26 3.56
C PHE A 165 -8.59 -1.34 2.41
N VAL A 166 -8.04 -1.89 1.32
CA VAL A 166 -7.69 -1.10 0.11
C VAL A 166 -8.91 -0.49 -0.57
N ILE A 167 -10.06 -1.17 -0.49
CA ILE A 167 -11.34 -0.64 -0.99
C ILE A 167 -11.87 0.49 -0.11
N SER A 168 -11.49 0.53 1.16
CA SER A 168 -11.94 1.55 2.09
C SER A 168 -11.46 2.94 1.65
N PRO A 169 -12.33 3.97 1.63
CA PRO A 169 -11.96 5.34 1.25
C PRO A 169 -11.11 6.07 2.30
N LEU A 170 -10.49 5.33 3.24
CA LEU A 170 -9.67 5.89 4.30
C LEU A 170 -8.33 6.40 3.74
N PRO A 171 -7.87 7.61 4.14
CA PRO A 171 -6.54 8.09 3.76
C PRO A 171 -5.45 7.08 4.14
N GLY A 172 -4.56 6.78 3.19
CA GLY A 172 -3.47 5.83 3.39
C GLY A 172 -3.83 4.36 3.21
N SER A 173 -5.10 4.01 2.91
CA SER A 173 -5.53 2.62 2.71
C SER A 173 -5.08 2.01 1.37
N GLY A 174 -4.64 2.83 0.42
CA GLY A 174 -4.28 2.42 -0.94
C GLY A 174 -3.07 1.50 -1.03
N ALA A 175 -2.37 1.49 -2.18
CA ALA A 175 -1.32 0.51 -2.45
C ALA A 175 -0.23 0.43 -1.36
N LEU A 176 0.14 1.56 -0.74
CA LEU A 176 1.08 1.61 0.38
C LEU A 176 0.51 0.95 1.65
N GLY A 177 -0.62 1.43 2.18
CA GLY A 177 -1.19 0.87 3.41
C GLY A 177 -1.61 -0.58 3.25
N GLY A 178 -2.23 -0.95 2.13
CA GLY A 178 -2.62 -2.33 1.85
C GLY A 178 -1.43 -3.29 1.81
N SER A 179 -0.31 -2.86 1.22
CA SER A 179 0.90 -3.69 1.19
C SER A 179 1.58 -3.78 2.56
N MET A 180 1.54 -2.73 3.39
CA MET A 180 2.00 -2.78 4.77
C MET A 180 1.15 -3.71 5.64
N VAL A 181 -0.18 -3.53 5.62
CA VAL A 181 -1.12 -4.37 6.37
C VAL A 181 -0.99 -5.83 5.95
N GLY A 182 -0.91 -6.11 4.65
CA GLY A 182 -0.71 -7.47 4.15
C GLY A 182 0.59 -8.11 4.64
N ARG A 183 1.69 -7.36 4.68
CA ARG A 183 2.97 -7.84 5.22
C ARG A 183 2.91 -8.06 6.73
N LEU A 184 2.19 -7.21 7.45
CA LEU A 184 2.04 -7.28 8.90
C LEU A 184 1.28 -8.51 9.37
N ILE A 185 0.21 -8.88 8.65
CA ILE A 185 -0.59 -10.07 8.95
C ILE A 185 0.05 -11.38 8.42
N GLY A 186 1.26 -11.28 7.85
CA GLY A 186 2.06 -12.43 7.44
C GLY A 186 1.76 -12.98 6.04
N LEU A 187 1.11 -12.23 5.14
CA LEU A 187 0.97 -12.68 3.75
C LEU A 187 2.33 -12.78 3.06
N SER A 188 2.44 -13.76 2.16
CA SER A 188 3.57 -13.83 1.24
C SER A 188 3.58 -12.60 0.33
N ARG A 189 4.78 -12.16 -0.09
CA ARG A 189 4.95 -10.99 -0.98
C ARG A 189 4.06 -11.07 -2.23
N ARG A 190 3.98 -12.25 -2.85
CA ARG A 190 3.15 -12.45 -4.05
C ARG A 190 1.66 -12.33 -3.73
N ALA A 191 1.20 -12.91 -2.63
CA ALA A 191 -0.20 -12.83 -2.21
C ALA A 191 -0.60 -11.38 -1.87
N THR A 192 0.25 -10.64 -1.16
CA THR A 192 0.00 -9.22 -0.85
C THR A 192 -0.08 -8.38 -2.11
N ALA A 193 0.88 -8.52 -3.03
CA ALA A 193 0.88 -7.74 -4.26
C ALA A 193 -0.37 -8.02 -5.12
N LEU A 194 -0.77 -9.30 -5.24
CA LEU A 194 -1.98 -9.67 -5.97
C LEU A 194 -3.24 -9.14 -5.31
N ALA A 195 -3.39 -9.29 -3.99
CA ALA A 195 -4.56 -8.82 -3.26
C ALA A 195 -4.74 -7.30 -3.38
N VAL A 196 -3.66 -6.54 -3.21
CA VAL A 196 -3.68 -5.07 -3.31
C VAL A 196 -3.94 -4.63 -4.75
N THR A 197 -3.34 -5.30 -5.74
CA THR A 197 -3.58 -4.98 -7.16
C THR A 197 -5.03 -5.23 -7.54
N TRP A 198 -5.58 -6.40 -7.20
CA TRP A 198 -6.98 -6.74 -7.50
C TRP A 198 -7.95 -5.80 -6.81
N ALA A 199 -7.71 -5.48 -5.53
CA ALA A 199 -8.52 -4.49 -4.83
C ALA A 199 -8.45 -3.12 -5.50
N GLY A 200 -7.24 -2.67 -5.90
CA GLY A 200 -7.05 -1.43 -6.64
C GLY A 200 -7.82 -1.41 -7.97
N VAL A 201 -7.81 -2.50 -8.72
CA VAL A 201 -8.59 -2.65 -9.97
C VAL A 201 -10.08 -2.52 -9.68
N VAL A 202 -10.60 -3.27 -8.70
CA VAL A 202 -12.01 -3.22 -8.32
C VAL A 202 -12.43 -1.81 -7.91
N VAL A 203 -11.64 -1.13 -7.07
CA VAL A 203 -11.91 0.26 -6.66
C VAL A 203 -11.97 1.18 -7.87
N CYS A 204 -10.99 1.11 -8.77
CA CYS A 204 -10.94 1.97 -9.95
C CYS A 204 -12.13 1.73 -10.87
N LEU A 205 -12.56 0.48 -11.05
CA LEU A 205 -13.77 0.15 -11.83
C LEU A 205 -15.04 0.72 -11.18
N VAL A 206 -15.21 0.51 -9.87
CA VAL A 206 -16.35 1.04 -9.13
C VAL A 206 -16.39 2.56 -9.23
N TYR A 207 -15.24 3.23 -9.09
CA TYR A 207 -15.13 4.68 -9.12
C TYR A 207 -15.35 5.23 -10.53
N ALA A 208 -14.91 4.52 -11.58
CA ALA A 208 -15.18 4.90 -12.96
C ALA A 208 -16.69 4.82 -13.28
N ILE A 209 -17.34 3.71 -12.88
CA ILE A 209 -18.78 3.51 -13.09
C ILE A 209 -19.59 4.56 -12.31
N LEU A 210 -19.26 4.75 -11.03
CA LEU A 210 -19.93 5.74 -10.20
C LEU A 210 -19.68 7.16 -10.71
N GLY A 211 -18.45 7.43 -11.15
CA GLY A 211 -18.04 8.68 -11.78
C GLY A 211 -18.91 8.98 -13.00
N GLU A 212 -19.07 8.04 -13.93
CA GLU A 212 -19.94 8.25 -15.10
C GLU A 212 -21.41 8.53 -14.72
N LYS A 213 -21.93 7.86 -13.69
CA LYS A 213 -23.28 8.14 -13.20
C LYS A 213 -23.39 9.55 -12.59
N VAL A 214 -22.42 9.95 -11.79
CA VAL A 214 -22.36 11.29 -11.20
C VAL A 214 -22.22 12.35 -12.28
N ARG A 215 -21.30 12.15 -13.25
CA ARG A 215 -21.08 13.03 -14.39
C ARG A 215 -22.37 13.30 -15.16
N LYS A 216 -23.14 12.24 -15.44
CA LYS A 216 -24.46 12.35 -16.08
C LYS A 216 -25.48 13.07 -15.20
N ALA A 217 -25.56 12.74 -13.92
CA ALA A 217 -26.50 13.38 -12.99
C ALA A 217 -26.20 14.87 -12.76
N LEU A 218 -24.93 15.26 -12.87
CA LEU A 218 -24.45 16.62 -12.65
C LEU A 218 -24.24 17.38 -13.98
N ALA A 219 -24.62 16.83 -15.13
CA ALA A 219 -24.35 17.44 -16.43
C ALA A 219 -24.89 18.88 -16.51
N ASP A 220 -26.13 19.09 -16.08
CA ASP A 220 -26.84 20.37 -16.15
C ASP A 220 -26.59 21.28 -14.93
N VAL A 221 -25.81 20.82 -13.95
CA VAL A 221 -25.53 21.59 -12.73
C VAL A 221 -24.42 22.61 -13.02
N PRO A 222 -24.58 23.90 -12.64
CA PRO A 222 -23.54 24.89 -12.85
C PRO A 222 -22.30 24.60 -12.00
N LEU A 223 -21.11 24.94 -12.53
CA LEU A 223 -19.81 24.57 -11.95
C LEU A 223 -19.64 25.01 -10.49
N TRP A 224 -20.11 26.20 -10.13
CA TRP A 224 -20.00 26.72 -8.75
C TRP A 224 -20.80 25.89 -7.74
N ILE A 225 -21.93 25.31 -8.12
CA ILE A 225 -22.69 24.37 -7.27
C ILE A 225 -21.93 23.05 -7.13
N LYS A 226 -21.27 22.56 -8.19
CA LYS A 226 -20.42 21.36 -8.13
C LYS A 226 -19.25 21.55 -7.16
N ILE A 227 -18.56 22.68 -7.27
CA ILE A 227 -17.45 23.04 -6.39
C ILE A 227 -17.95 23.21 -4.95
N GLY A 228 -19.05 23.93 -4.75
CA GLY A 228 -19.66 24.14 -3.42
C GLY A 228 -20.11 22.83 -2.76
N GLY A 229 -20.77 21.95 -3.52
CA GLY A 229 -21.18 20.62 -3.06
C GLY A 229 -20.00 19.72 -2.74
N GLY A 230 -18.95 19.74 -3.58
CA GLY A 230 -17.69 19.03 -3.32
C GLY A 230 -16.99 19.52 -2.06
N ALA A 231 -16.87 20.84 -1.88
CA ALA A 231 -16.27 21.45 -0.69
C ALA A 231 -17.07 21.12 0.58
N LEU A 232 -18.40 21.16 0.51
CA LEU A 232 -19.27 20.75 1.61
C LEU A 232 -19.09 19.26 1.94
N GLY A 233 -19.03 18.39 0.92
CA GLY A 233 -18.77 16.97 1.10
C GLY A 233 -17.44 16.70 1.79
N ILE A 234 -16.36 17.38 1.38
CA ILE A 234 -15.04 17.29 2.03
C ILE A 234 -15.12 17.79 3.47
N ALA A 235 -15.80 18.91 3.73
CA ALA A 235 -15.97 19.45 5.08
C ALA A 235 -16.75 18.48 6.00
N LEU A 236 -17.80 17.85 5.48
CA LEU A 236 -18.58 16.84 6.21
C LEU A 236 -17.76 15.58 6.48
N ILE A 237 -17.00 15.08 5.49
CA ILE A 237 -16.09 13.95 5.69
C ILE A 237 -15.03 14.31 6.73
N TRP A 238 -14.46 15.51 6.67
CA TRP A 238 -13.47 15.98 7.65
C TRP A 238 -14.06 16.08 9.06
N LEU A 239 -15.26 16.62 9.20
CA LEU A 239 -16.00 16.67 10.46
C LEU A 239 -16.32 15.27 10.99
N PHE A 240 -16.75 14.35 10.12
CA PHE A 240 -17.03 12.97 10.48
C PHE A 240 -15.76 12.23 10.94
N LEU A 241 -14.65 12.37 10.22
CA LEU A 241 -13.36 11.80 10.62
C LEU A 241 -12.84 12.41 11.93
N ARG A 242 -13.02 13.72 12.12
CA ARG A 242 -12.68 14.41 13.39
C ARG A 242 -13.55 13.90 14.53
N TRP A 243 -14.84 13.68 14.28
CA TRP A 243 -15.76 13.11 15.27
C TRP A 243 -15.35 11.69 15.65
N LEU A 244 -15.02 10.83 14.68
CA LEU A 244 -14.55 9.46 14.94
C LEU A 244 -13.26 9.45 15.79
N ARG A 245 -12.28 10.31 15.46
CA ARG A 245 -11.05 10.44 16.27
C ARG A 245 -11.35 10.94 17.69
N GLY A 246 -12.28 11.88 17.81
CA GLY A 246 -12.73 12.39 19.11
C GLY A 246 -13.54 11.37 19.92
N ALA A 247 -14.27 10.46 19.28
CA ALA A 247 -14.98 9.37 19.93
C ALA A 247 -13.98 8.31 20.44
N ALA A 248 -13.00 7.92 19.61
CA ALA A 248 -11.96 6.99 20.00
C ALA A 248 -11.11 7.50 21.17
N ALA A 249 -10.80 8.81 21.20
CA ALA A 249 -10.07 9.42 22.31
C ALA A 249 -10.86 9.33 23.64
N ARG A 250 -12.19 9.56 23.60
CA ARG A 250 -13.04 9.46 24.79
C ARG A 250 -13.09 8.04 25.35
N THR A 251 -13.20 7.03 24.48
CA THR A 251 -13.18 5.63 24.89
C THR A 251 -11.84 5.26 25.53
N ALA A 252 -10.72 5.76 25.00
CA ALA A 252 -9.40 5.54 25.59
C ALA A 252 -9.27 6.21 26.98
N ASP A 253 -9.78 7.44 27.13
CA ASP A 253 -9.78 8.15 28.41
C ASP A 253 -10.67 7.47 29.46
N GLU A 254 -11.84 6.97 29.06
CA GLU A 254 -12.75 6.21 29.92
C GLU A 254 -12.13 4.89 30.41
N VAL A 255 -11.46 4.14 29.53
CA VAL A 255 -10.74 2.91 29.90
C VAL A 255 -9.59 3.24 30.87
N ARG A 256 -8.85 4.32 30.62
CA ARG A 256 -7.74 4.76 31.48
C ARG A 256 -8.22 5.24 32.85
N ALA A 257 -9.36 5.94 32.90
CA ALA A 257 -10.01 6.35 34.14
C ALA A 257 -10.53 5.15 34.93
N ARG A 258 -11.10 4.15 34.25
CA ARG A 258 -11.60 2.91 34.87
C ARG A 258 -10.46 2.06 35.45
N ASN A 259 -9.37 1.85 34.71
CA ASN A 259 -8.18 1.15 35.21
C ASN A 259 -7.54 1.87 36.42
N LYS A 260 -7.55 3.21 36.41
CA LYS A 260 -7.07 4.01 37.56
C LYS A 260 -7.99 3.89 38.78
N ALA A 261 -9.30 3.73 38.58
CA ALA A 261 -10.29 3.55 39.65
C ALA A 261 -10.26 2.13 40.24
N ASP A 262 -10.03 1.11 39.42
CA ASP A 262 -9.98 -0.30 39.85
C ASP A 262 -8.66 -0.69 40.54
N GLY A 263 -7.78 0.27 40.86
CA GLY A 263 -6.51 0.03 41.55
C GLY A 263 -5.48 -0.76 40.74
N THR A 264 -5.81 -1.13 39.49
CA THR A 264 -4.87 -1.69 38.52
C THR A 264 -4.08 -0.55 37.90
N GLY A 265 -3.13 -0.02 38.67
CA GLY A 265 -2.10 0.88 38.16
C GLY A 265 -1.33 0.18 37.05
N ALA A 266 -1.79 0.35 35.81
CA ALA A 266 -1.11 -0.20 34.64
C ALA A 266 0.24 0.53 34.48
N GLU A 267 1.32 -0.15 34.85
CA GLU A 267 2.42 -0.27 33.89
C GLU A 267 1.79 -0.56 32.53
N ALA A 268 2.02 0.33 31.58
CA ALA A 268 1.60 0.14 30.21
C ALA A 268 1.99 -1.27 29.74
N PRO A 269 1.22 -1.94 28.86
CA PRO A 269 1.82 -2.97 28.03
C PRO A 269 2.78 -2.28 27.06
N ALA A 270 3.94 -1.88 27.57
CA ALA A 270 5.14 -1.72 26.78
C ALA A 270 5.45 -3.11 26.23
N ALA A 271 5.22 -3.29 24.92
CA ALA A 271 6.17 -3.91 23.99
C ALA A 271 7.04 -5.13 24.44
N ALA A 272 6.65 -5.93 25.41
CA ALA A 272 7.49 -6.98 25.99
C ALA A 272 6.66 -8.20 26.42
N ALA A 273 6.14 -8.94 25.44
CA ALA A 273 5.69 -10.31 25.66
C ALA A 273 5.70 -11.13 24.35
N VAL A 274 6.77 -11.05 23.56
CA VAL A 274 7.14 -12.10 22.60
C VAL A 274 8.66 -12.14 22.53
N GLY A 275 9.29 -13.05 23.29
CA GLY A 275 10.69 -13.39 23.03
C GLY A 275 11.59 -13.72 24.21
N GLN A 276 11.12 -14.29 25.32
CA GLN A 276 11.99 -15.02 26.25
C GLN A 276 11.23 -16.14 26.97
N GLU A 277 10.78 -17.15 26.23
CA GLU A 277 10.54 -18.50 26.79
C GLU A 277 10.87 -19.51 25.68
N THR A 278 12.14 -19.87 25.57
CA THR A 278 12.63 -21.10 24.93
C THR A 278 14.10 -21.23 25.26
N HIS A 279 14.42 -21.43 26.54
CA HIS A 279 15.57 -22.20 26.99
C HIS A 279 15.38 -22.48 28.49
N GLU A 280 15.63 -23.74 28.87
CA GLU A 280 15.40 -24.34 30.21
C GLU A 280 13.91 -24.60 30.46
N ILE A 281 13.39 -25.82 30.63
CA ILE A 281 13.88 -26.99 31.36
C ILE A 281 13.24 -28.25 30.72
N SER A 282 14.06 -29.20 30.28
CA SER A 282 13.78 -30.62 30.48
C SER A 282 15.10 -31.32 30.70
N ALA A 283 15.13 -32.03 31.82
CA ALA A 283 16.06 -33.10 32.13
C ALA A 283 16.15 -34.14 31.01
#